data_AF-Q9AVJ2-F1
#
_entry.id   AF-Q9AVJ2-F1
#
_cell.length_a   1.000
_cell.length_b   1.000
_cell.length_c   1.000
_cell.angle_alpha   90.00
_cell.angle_beta   90.00
_cell.angle_gamma   90.00
#
_symmetry.space_group_name_H-M   'P 1'
#
loop_
_entity.id
_entity.type
_entity.pdbx_description
1 polymer ?
#
loop_
_entity_poly.entity_id
_entity_poly.type
_entity_poly.pdbx_seq_one_letter_code
_entity_poly.pdbx_strand_id
1 'polypeptide(L)'
;NDDLRRGKPTNHKVYGEDVAVLAGDALLAFAFEHIVTATKGASSEQLVRVIEELAKCIGSEGLVAGQVVDICSEGISDVGLEHLEFIHLHKTAALLEGSVVLGAILGGANDVQISKLRKFARCIGLL
;
A
#
# COMPACT_ATOMS: atom_id res chain seq x y z
N ASN A 1 -17.66 8.13 3.56
CA ASN A 1 -18.97 7.46 3.42
C ASN A 1 -19.41 7.60 1.97
N ASP A 2 -18.69 6.96 1.06
CA ASP A 2 -18.95 7.09 -0.38
C ASP A 2 -19.98 6.06 -0.82
N ASP A 3 -21.05 6.50 -1.49
CA ASP A 3 -22.09 5.60 -2.03
C ASP A 3 -21.66 4.92 -3.33
N LEU A 4 -20.77 5.57 -4.10
CA LEU A 4 -20.30 5.09 -5.39
C LEU A 4 -18.76 5.10 -5.47
N ARG A 5 -18.19 4.10 -6.15
CA ARG A 5 -16.78 4.05 -6.54
C ARG A 5 -16.68 3.51 -7.96
N ARG A 6 -15.94 4.22 -8.83
CA ARG A 6 -15.77 3.86 -10.26
C ARG A 6 -17.11 3.64 -10.99
N GLY A 7 -18.11 4.50 -10.70
CA GLY A 7 -19.44 4.44 -11.32
C GLY A 7 -20.35 3.31 -10.83
N LYS A 8 -19.95 2.54 -9.80
CA LYS A 8 -20.73 1.44 -9.23
C LYS A 8 -20.97 1.65 -7.74
N PRO A 9 -22.04 1.09 -7.16
CA PRO A 9 -22.23 1.08 -5.71
C PRO A 9 -21.01 0.52 -4.97
N THR A 10 -20.65 1.16 -3.86
CA THR A 10 -19.55 0.70 -3.01
C THR A 10 -19.88 -0.63 -2.32
N ASN A 11 -18.85 -1.35 -1.88
CA ASN A 11 -18.99 -2.71 -1.33
C ASN A 11 -20.05 -2.76 -0.20
N HIS A 12 -19.96 -1.85 0.77
CA HIS A 12 -20.91 -1.78 1.88
C HIS A 12 -22.34 -1.38 1.47
N LYS A 13 -22.53 -0.67 0.34
CA LYS A 13 -23.86 -0.36 -0.20
C LYS A 13 -24.53 -1.57 -0.84
N VAL A 14 -23.75 -2.53 -1.35
CA VAL A 14 -24.27 -3.75 -1.98
C VAL A 14 -24.46 -4.87 -0.96
N TYR A 15 -23.49 -5.04 -0.06
CA TYR A 15 -23.40 -6.23 0.80
C TYR A 15 -23.50 -5.93 2.30
N GLY A 16 -23.63 -4.66 2.70
CA GLY A 16 -23.62 -4.23 4.10
C GLY A 16 -22.22 -3.97 4.65
N GLU A 17 -22.14 -3.21 5.74
CA GLU A 17 -20.87 -2.77 6.35
C GLU A 17 -20.05 -3.95 6.89
N ASP A 18 -20.67 -4.88 7.62
CA ASP A 18 -19.99 -6.03 8.23
C ASP A 18 -19.28 -6.90 7.17
N VAL A 19 -19.96 -7.16 6.05
CA VAL A 19 -19.40 -7.94 4.94
C VAL A 19 -18.28 -7.18 4.26
N ALA A 20 -18.40 -5.86 4.11
CA ALA A 20 -17.37 -5.04 3.48
C ALA A 20 -16.08 -5.01 4.30
N VAL A 21 -16.17 -4.95 5.64
CA VAL A 21 -15.00 -5.04 6.54
C VAL A 21 -14.34 -6.41 6.40
N LEU A 22 -15.09 -7.50 6.56
CA LEU A 22 -14.55 -8.86 6.48
C LEU A 22 -13.96 -9.20 5.10
N ALA A 23 -14.55 -8.66 4.03
CA ALA A 23 -13.98 -8.80 2.69
C ALA A 23 -12.63 -8.08 2.56
N GLY A 24 -12.48 -6.91 3.19
CA GLY A 24 -11.20 -6.19 3.27
C GLY A 24 -10.14 -6.98 4.02
N ASP A 25 -10.48 -7.50 5.20
CA ASP A 25 -9.57 -8.30 6.03
C ASP A 25 -9.14 -9.59 5.31
N ALA A 26 -10.07 -10.25 4.64
CA ALA A 26 -9.79 -11.45 3.84
C ALA A 26 -8.86 -11.14 2.66
N LEU A 27 -9.06 -10.02 1.95
CA LEU A 27 -8.18 -9.61 0.84
C LEU A 27 -6.77 -9.29 1.34
N LEU A 28 -6.63 -8.65 2.50
CA LEU A 28 -5.34 -8.36 3.11
C LEU A 28 -4.58 -9.65 3.44
N ALA A 29 -5.22 -10.61 4.13
CA ALA A 29 -4.62 -11.89 4.45
C ALA A 29 -4.26 -12.68 3.18
N PHE A 30 -5.16 -12.71 2.21
CA PHE A 30 -4.97 -13.42 0.95
C PHE A 30 -3.82 -12.84 0.12
N ALA A 31 -3.55 -11.53 0.19
CA ALA A 31 -2.41 -10.94 -0.53
C ALA A 31 -1.07 -11.59 -0.13
N PHE A 32 -0.83 -11.78 1.17
CA PHE A 32 0.38 -12.44 1.66
C PHE A 32 0.40 -13.93 1.30
N GLU A 33 -0.71 -14.64 1.52
CA GLU A 33 -0.84 -16.06 1.17
C GLU A 33 -0.55 -16.29 -0.32
N HIS A 34 -1.14 -15.46 -1.18
CA HIS A 34 -1.05 -15.59 -2.63
C HIS A 34 0.38 -15.37 -3.12
N ILE A 35 1.10 -14.37 -2.56
CA ILE A 35 2.51 -14.14 -2.90
C ILE A 35 3.34 -15.39 -2.60
N VAL A 36 3.18 -15.99 -1.43
CA VAL A 36 4.00 -17.15 -1.00
C VAL A 36 3.65 -18.40 -1.80
N THR A 37 2.37 -18.65 -2.09
CA THR A 37 1.92 -19.90 -2.69
C THR A 37 2.00 -19.90 -4.22
N ALA A 38 1.73 -18.75 -4.86
CA ALA A 38 1.62 -18.65 -6.31
C ALA A 38 2.94 -18.27 -7.00
N THR A 39 3.83 -17.52 -6.34
CA THR A 39 5.10 -17.10 -6.95
C THR A 39 6.01 -18.29 -7.25
N LYS A 40 6.53 -18.37 -8.47
CA LYS A 40 7.47 -19.41 -8.93
C LYS A 40 8.79 -18.76 -9.37
N GLY A 41 9.88 -19.51 -9.29
CA GLY A 41 11.20 -19.05 -9.75
C GLY A 41 11.90 -18.04 -8.82
N ALA A 42 11.36 -17.82 -7.61
CA ALA A 42 11.99 -17.01 -6.57
C ALA A 42 12.50 -17.92 -5.43
N SER A 43 13.62 -17.55 -4.82
CA SER A 43 14.11 -18.24 -3.61
C SER A 43 13.24 -17.92 -2.40
N SER A 44 13.29 -18.78 -1.37
CA SER A 44 12.59 -18.53 -0.11
C SER A 44 13.02 -17.21 0.55
N GLU A 45 14.30 -16.85 0.44
CA GLU A 45 14.86 -15.59 0.94
C GLU A 45 14.27 -14.38 0.20
N GLN A 46 14.12 -14.47 -1.13
CA GLN A 46 13.46 -13.43 -1.91
C GLN A 46 11.99 -13.27 -1.50
N LEU A 47 11.27 -14.39 -1.29
CA LEU A 47 9.87 -14.35 -0.86
C LEU A 47 9.72 -13.72 0.53
N VAL A 48 10.55 -14.11 1.50
CA VAL A 48 10.53 -13.51 2.83
C VAL A 48 10.83 -12.01 2.76
N ARG A 49 11.83 -11.60 1.97
CA ARG A 49 12.14 -10.17 1.76
C ARG A 49 10.98 -9.40 1.14
N VAL A 50 10.30 -9.98 0.15
CA VAL A 50 9.10 -9.40 -0.49
C VAL A 50 7.96 -9.23 0.50
N ILE A 51 7.72 -10.24 1.35
CA ILE A 51 6.68 -10.20 2.38
C ILE A 51 6.98 -9.13 3.43
N GLU A 52 8.23 -9.03 3.87
CA GLU A 52 8.69 -7.98 4.79
C GLU A 52 8.48 -6.58 4.19
N GLU A 53 8.89 -6.37 2.93
CA GLU A 53 8.71 -5.09 2.23
C GLU A 53 7.23 -4.72 2.07
N LEU A 54 6.38 -5.68 1.71
CA LEU A 54 4.95 -5.44 1.61
C LEU A 54 4.35 -5.04 2.95
N ALA A 55 4.68 -5.78 4.02
CA ALA A 55 4.19 -5.52 5.37
C ALA A 55 4.57 -4.10 5.85
N LYS A 56 5.81 -3.67 5.61
CA LYS A 56 6.25 -2.30 5.93
C LYS A 56 5.48 -1.26 5.11
N CYS A 57 5.33 -1.49 3.80
CA CYS A 57 4.64 -0.55 2.90
C CYS A 57 3.17 -0.35 3.26
N ILE A 58 2.47 -1.38 3.72
CA ILE A 58 1.03 -1.27 4.03
C ILE A 58 0.74 -0.99 5.50
N GLY A 59 1.70 -1.22 6.40
CA GLY A 59 1.53 -1.12 7.84
C GLY A 59 1.62 0.29 8.41
N SER A 60 2.01 0.35 9.69
CA SER A 60 2.06 1.57 10.51
C SER A 60 3.16 2.57 10.13
N GLU A 61 4.05 2.21 9.20
CA GLU A 61 5.08 3.10 8.64
C GLU A 61 4.77 3.48 7.18
N GLY A 62 3.60 3.06 6.66
CA GLY A 62 3.23 3.23 5.26
C GLY A 62 1.75 3.57 5.09
N LEU A 63 1.05 2.82 4.25
CA LEU A 63 -0.33 3.10 3.83
C LEU A 63 -1.26 3.41 4.98
N VAL A 64 -1.30 2.58 6.02
CA VAL A 64 -2.21 2.78 7.16
C VAL A 64 -1.86 4.06 7.93
N ALA A 65 -0.58 4.38 8.10
CA ALA A 65 -0.19 5.65 8.75
C ALA A 65 -0.73 6.86 8.00
N GLY A 66 -0.59 6.87 6.67
CA GLY A 66 -1.10 7.95 5.83
C GLY A 66 -2.62 8.05 5.89
N GLN A 67 -3.33 6.92 5.91
CA GLN A 67 -4.79 6.90 6.05
C GLN A 67 -5.25 7.42 7.41
N VAL A 68 -4.60 7.00 8.51
CA VAL A 68 -4.96 7.45 9.86
C VAL A 68 -4.73 8.94 10.00
N VAL A 69 -3.56 9.44 9.57
CA VAL A 69 -3.24 10.87 9.65
C VAL A 69 -4.22 11.69 8.81
N ASP A 70 -4.58 11.23 7.62
CA ASP A 70 -5.57 11.90 6.77
C ASP A 70 -6.93 12.03 7.46
N ILE A 71 -7.47 10.93 8.00
CA ILE A 71 -8.76 10.94 8.73
C ILE A 71 -8.68 11.87 9.95
N CYS A 72 -7.59 11.80 10.73
CA CYS A 72 -7.38 12.67 11.89
C CYS A 72 -7.18 14.14 11.52
N SER A 73 -6.93 14.45 10.25
CA SER A 73 -6.75 15.81 9.74
C SER A 73 -8.02 16.40 9.14
N GLU A 74 -9.08 15.60 8.97
CA GLU A 74 -10.36 16.10 8.51
C GLU A 74 -10.90 17.18 9.47
N GLY A 75 -11.25 18.35 8.93
CA GLY A 75 -11.75 19.48 9.71
C GLY A 75 -10.68 20.43 10.26
N ILE A 76 -9.38 20.15 10.05
CA ILE A 76 -8.30 21.09 10.34
C ILE A 76 -8.18 22.09 9.17
N SER A 77 -8.31 23.38 9.46
CA SER A 77 -8.32 24.43 8.43
C SER A 77 -6.93 24.86 7.94
N ASP A 78 -5.88 24.57 8.70
CA ASP A 78 -4.51 25.03 8.42
C ASP A 78 -3.53 23.85 8.48
N VAL A 79 -3.57 23.02 7.44
CA VAL A 79 -2.69 21.86 7.30
C VAL A 79 -1.41 22.32 6.59
N GLY A 80 -0.30 22.37 7.34
CA GLY A 80 1.00 22.75 6.81
C GLY A 80 1.51 21.81 5.72
N LEU A 81 2.41 22.30 4.86
CA LEU A 81 2.95 21.56 3.72
C LEU A 81 3.59 20.22 4.14
N GLU A 82 4.37 20.21 5.23
CA GLU A 82 5.02 19.00 5.74
C GLU A 82 4.00 17.91 6.13
N HIS A 83 2.85 18.32 6.67
CA HIS A 83 1.78 17.42 7.07
C HIS A 83 1.05 16.84 5.86
N LEU A 84 0.76 17.68 4.87
CA LEU A 84 0.17 17.25 3.61
C LEU A 84 1.11 16.30 2.85
N GLU A 85 2.41 16.60 2.82
CA GLU A 85 3.44 15.75 2.22
C GLU A 85 3.49 14.39 2.93
N PHE A 86 3.43 14.38 4.27
CA PHE A 86 3.34 13.13 5.04
C PHE A 86 2.15 12.28 4.59
N ILE A 87 0.95 12.87 4.49
CA ILE A 87 -0.26 12.16 4.05
C ILE A 87 -0.05 11.56 2.66
N HIS A 88 0.42 12.34 1.68
CA HIS A 88 0.59 11.86 0.30
C HIS A 88 1.65 10.76 0.17
N LEU A 89 2.79 10.94 0.84
CA LEU A 89 3.87 9.96 0.84
C LEU A 89 3.41 8.61 1.40
N HIS A 90 2.62 8.62 2.47
CA HIS A 90 2.23 7.39 3.15
C HIS A 90 0.96 6.78 2.55
N LYS A 91 -0.09 7.58 2.33
CA LYS A 91 -1.40 7.09 1.84
C LYS A 91 -1.34 6.59 0.39
N THR A 92 -0.48 7.21 -0.43
CA THR A 92 -0.39 6.92 -1.87
C THR A 92 0.97 6.37 -2.27
N ALA A 93 2.05 7.10 -1.98
CA ALA A 93 3.37 6.75 -2.52
C ALA A 93 3.92 5.44 -1.95
N ALA A 94 3.66 5.12 -0.68
CA ALA A 94 4.16 3.89 -0.03
C ALA A 94 3.76 2.60 -0.77
N LEU A 95 2.53 2.51 -1.27
CA LEU A 95 2.08 1.31 -1.99
C LEU A 95 2.65 1.24 -3.42
N LEU A 96 2.85 2.39 -4.08
CA LEU A 96 3.53 2.45 -5.38
C LEU A 96 5.00 2.05 -5.25
N GLU A 97 5.66 2.55 -4.20
CA GLU A 97 7.02 2.19 -3.82
C GLU A 97 7.15 0.70 -3.59
N GLY A 98 6.28 0.12 -2.74
CA GLY A 98 6.20 -1.31 -2.54
C GLY A 98 6.04 -2.07 -3.86
N SER A 99 5.05 -1.72 -4.67
CA SER A 99 4.76 -2.40 -5.94
C SER A 99 5.99 -2.49 -6.85
N VAL A 100 6.77 -1.41 -6.95
CA VAL A 100 8.01 -1.38 -7.75
C VAL A 100 9.12 -2.20 -7.10
N VAL A 101 9.33 -2.06 -5.79
CA VAL A 101 10.40 -2.75 -5.04
C VAL A 101 10.18 -4.26 -5.03
N LEU A 102 8.94 -4.71 -4.82
CA LEU A 102 8.57 -6.13 -4.84
C LEU A 102 8.96 -6.77 -6.18
N GLY A 103 8.62 -6.12 -7.30
CA GLY A 103 9.01 -6.56 -8.63
C GLY A 103 10.52 -6.57 -8.84
N ALA A 104 11.24 -5.57 -8.33
CA ALA A 104 12.69 -5.49 -8.43
C ALA A 104 13.39 -6.63 -7.67
N ILE A 105 12.94 -6.95 -6.45
CA ILE A 105 13.48 -8.06 -5.65
C ILE A 105 13.27 -9.39 -6.36
N LEU A 106 12.05 -9.64 -6.85
CA LEU A 106 11.72 -10.87 -7.58
C LEU A 106 12.48 -10.96 -8.90
N GLY A 107 12.75 -9.83 -9.56
CA GLY A 107 13.56 -9.73 -10.76
C GLY A 107 15.08 -9.87 -10.54
N GLY A 108 15.54 -10.07 -9.30
CA GLY A 108 16.96 -10.24 -8.98
C GLY A 108 17.78 -8.95 -9.01
N ALA A 109 17.13 -7.79 -8.87
CA ALA A 109 17.83 -6.51 -8.78
C ALA A 109 18.71 -6.45 -7.51
N ASN A 110 19.87 -5.79 -7.61
CA ASN A 110 20.71 -5.52 -6.45
C ASN A 110 20.19 -4.31 -5.65
N ASP A 111 20.74 -4.10 -4.44
CA ASP A 111 20.25 -3.06 -3.53
C ASP A 111 20.41 -1.64 -4.07
N VAL A 112 21.40 -1.38 -4.93
CA VAL A 112 21.58 -0.09 -5.59
C VAL A 112 20.46 0.17 -6.59
N GLN A 113 20.08 -0.84 -7.38
CA GLN A 113 18.96 -0.76 -8.31
C GLN A 113 17.64 -0.60 -7.58
N ILE A 114 17.41 -1.39 -6.53
CA ILE A 114 16.22 -1.30 -5.67
C ILE A 114 16.10 0.11 -5.07
N SER A 115 17.18 0.68 -4.53
CA SER A 115 17.19 2.03 -3.97
C SER A 115 16.84 3.12 -5.00
N LYS A 116 17.36 3.01 -6.23
CA LYS A 116 17.01 3.95 -7.32
C LYS A 116 15.54 3.84 -7.72
N LEU A 117 15.04 2.61 -7.85
CA LEU A 117 13.64 2.35 -8.19
C LEU A 117 12.68 2.81 -7.09
N ARG A 118 13.07 2.63 -5.82
CA ARG A 118 12.36 3.15 -4.65
C ARG A 118 12.19 4.67 -4.73
N LYS A 119 13.29 5.39 -4.96
CA LYS A 119 13.26 6.85 -5.12
C LYS A 119 12.37 7.29 -6.29
N PHE A 120 12.46 6.59 -7.42
CA PHE A 120 11.60 6.86 -8.59
C PHE A 120 10.10 6.71 -8.25
N ALA A 121 9.73 5.60 -7.62
CA ALA A 121 8.34 5.33 -7.25
C ALA A 121 7.80 6.34 -6.24
N ARG A 122 8.63 6.74 -5.27
CA ARG A 122 8.30 7.80 -4.31
C ARG A 122 8.03 9.15 -4.97
N CYS A 123 8.85 9.53 -5.96
CA CYS A 123 8.62 10.77 -6.72
C CYS A 123 7.32 10.71 -7.53
N ILE A 124 7.01 9.58 -8.17
CA ILE A 124 5.75 9.43 -8.91
C ILE A 124 4.54 9.42 -7.97
N GLY A 125 4.68 8.83 -6.78
CA GLY A 125 3.58 8.79 -5.82
C GLY A 125 3.26 10.13 -5.15
N LEU A 126 4.17 11.10 -5.23
CA LEU A 126 3.97 12.47 -4.77
C LEU A 126 3.53 13.43 -5.89
N LEU A 127 3.66 13.01 -7.16
CA LEU A 127 3.29 13.79 -8.34
C LEU A 127 1.77 13.97 -8.45
#